data_AF-A0A6V7KN24-F1
#
_entry.id   AF-A0A6V7KN24-F1
#
_cell.length_a   1.000
_cell.length_b   1.000
_cell.length_c   1.000
_cell.angle_alpha   90.00
_cell.angle_beta   90.00
_cell.angle_gamma   90.00
#
_symmetry.space_group_name_H-M   'P 1'
#
loop_
_entity.id
_entity.type
_entity.pdbx_description
1 polymer ?
#
loop_
_entity_poly.entity_id
_entity_poly.type
_entity_poly.pdbx_seq_one_letter_code
_entity_poly.pdbx_strand_id
1 'polypeptide(L)' 'GLMFGYATDETEECMPLTVVLAHKLNQKIAELRRSGELWWARPDSKTQ' A
#
# COMPACT_ATOMS: atom_id res chain seq x y z
N GLY A 1 -25.12 2.53 14.60
CA GLY A 1 -23.74 2.21 14.20
C GLY A 1 -22.89 3.44 14.43
N LEU A 2 -21.68 3.27 14.95
CA LEU A 2 -20.71 4.36 15.15
C LEU A 2 -19.68 4.32 14.02
N MET A 3 -19.43 5.47 13.39
CA MET A 3 -18.52 5.61 12.25
C MET A 3 -17.51 6.72 12.56
N PHE A 4 -16.26 6.55 12.14
CA PHE A 4 -15.21 7.55 12.25
C PHE A 4 -14.58 7.81 10.89
N GLY A 5 -14.28 9.08 10.61
CA GLY A 5 -13.45 9.51 9.50
C GLY A 5 -12.19 10.20 10.04
N TYR A 6 -11.08 10.08 9.32
CA TYR A 6 -9.81 10.72 9.64
C TYR A 6 -9.14 11.20 8.36
N ALA A 7 -8.48 12.36 8.43
CA ALA A 7 -7.71 12.96 7.36
C ALA A 7 -6.57 13.80 7.96
N THR A 8 -5.44 13.89 7.25
CA THR A 8 -4.24 14.65 7.65
C THR A 8 -3.55 15.20 6.40
N ASP A 9 -2.88 16.34 6.49
CA ASP A 9 -2.21 17.00 5.36
C ASP A 9 -0.78 16.49 5.10
N GLU A 10 -0.36 15.43 5.79
CA GLU A 10 0.95 14.78 5.61
C GLU A 10 1.17 14.23 4.19
N THR A 11 0.11 13.92 3.45
CA THR A 11 0.17 13.49 2.04
C THR A 11 -0.91 14.15 1.17
N GLU A 12 -0.71 14.17 -0.15
CA GLU A 12 -1.66 14.74 -1.12
C GLU A 12 -3.02 14.02 -1.12
N GLU A 13 -3.05 12.74 -0.76
CA GLU A 13 -4.26 11.92 -0.64
C GLU A 13 -4.99 12.12 0.71
N CYS A 14 -4.53 13.06 1.53
CA CYS A 14 -5.04 13.39 2.87
C CYS A 14 -5.02 12.22 3.87
N MET A 15 -4.03 11.35 3.78
CA MET A 15 -3.89 10.12 4.59
C MET A 15 -2.56 10.12 5.37
N PRO A 16 -2.43 9.39 6.49
CA PRO A 16 -1.17 9.30 7.22
C PRO A 16 -0.06 8.74 6.34
N LEU A 17 1.11 9.37 6.36
CA LEU A 17 2.22 8.99 5.48
C LEU A 17 2.61 7.50 5.65
N THR A 18 2.58 6.99 6.87
CA THR A 18 2.94 5.61 7.19
C THR A 18 2.06 4.58 6.47
N VAL A 19 0.73 4.77 6.49
CA VAL A 19 -0.21 3.86 5.84
C VAL A 19 -0.13 3.97 4.32
N VAL A 20 0.06 5.20 3.80
CA VAL A 20 0.26 5.43 2.36
C VAL A 20 1.49 4.69 1.84
N LEU A 21 2.62 4.75 2.56
CA LEU A 21 3.84 4.04 2.17
C LEU A 21 3.68 2.52 2.22
N ALA A 22 3.08 1.97 3.27
CA ALA A 22 2.82 0.53 3.37
C ALA A 22 1.95 0.04 2.18
N HIS A 23 0.87 0.76 1.85
CA HIS A 23 0.04 0.44 0.69
C HIS A 23 0.81 0.51 -0.63
N LYS A 24 1.59 1.58 -0.85
CA LYS A 24 2.38 1.76 -2.08
C LYS A 24 3.44 0.66 -2.24
N LEU A 25 4.08 0.21 -1.15
CA LEU A 25 5.02 -0.92 -1.18
C LEU A 25 4.33 -2.23 -1.63
N ASN A 26 3.18 -2.57 -1.03
CA ASN A 26 2.44 -3.77 -1.40
C ASN A 26 1.93 -3.70 -2.85
N GLN A 27 1.46 -2.53 -3.28
CA GLN A 27 1.06 -2.31 -4.67
C GLN A 27 2.25 -2.54 -5.62
N LYS A 28 3.42 -2.00 -5.30
CA LYS A 28 4.61 -2.16 -6.15
C LYS A 28 5.08 -3.62 -6.23
N ILE A 29 5.05 -4.37 -5.12
CA ILE A 29 5.34 -5.80 -5.11
C ILE A 29 4.37 -6.56 -6.04
N ALA A 30 3.07 -6.24 -5.96
CA ALA A 30 2.06 -6.87 -6.81
C ALA A 30 2.26 -6.52 -8.31
N GLU A 31 2.62 -5.28 -8.64
CA GLU A 31 2.95 -4.86 -10.01
C GLU A 31 4.15 -5.63 -10.55
N LEU A 32 5.26 -5.66 -9.81
CA LEU A 32 6.48 -6.34 -10.22
C LEU A 32 6.26 -7.85 -10.39
N ARG A 33 5.48 -8.47 -9.50
CA ARG A 33 5.07 -9.87 -9.64
C ARG A 33 4.24 -10.11 -10.90
N ARG A 34 3.26 -9.26 -11.21
CA ARG A 34 2.40 -9.40 -12.39
C ARG A 34 3.13 -9.11 -13.70
N SER A 35 4.13 -8.24 -13.67
CA SER A 35 4.98 -7.93 -14.82
C SER A 35 5.96 -9.07 -15.17
N GLY A 36 6.22 -9.99 -14.23
CA GLY A 36 7.23 -11.03 -14.37
C GLY A 36 8.65 -10.60 -13.98
N GLU A 37 8.87 -9.32 -13.65
CA GLU A 37 10.17 -8.83 -13.15
C GLU A 37 10.56 -9.54 -11.84
N LEU A 38 9.58 -9.82 -10.98
CA LEU A 38 9.71 -10.73 -9.84
C LEU A 38 9.06 -12.08 -10.14
N TRP A 39 9.58 -12.80 -11.13
CA TRP A 39 9.04 -14.10 -11.60
C TRP A 39 8.93 -15.17 -10.51
N TRP A 40 9.74 -15.08 -9.46
CA TRP A 40 9.76 -16.01 -8.33
C TRP A 40 8.73 -15.68 -7.25
N ALA A 41 8.17 -14.45 -7.25
CA ALA A 41 7.29 -13.99 -6.20
C ALA A 41 5.89 -14.62 -6.31
N ARG A 42 5.34 -15.04 -5.17
CA ARG A 42 3.98 -15.57 -5.05
C ARG A 42 3.00 -14.47 -4.59
N PRO A 43 1.68 -14.69 -4.66
CA PRO A 43 0.70 -13.63 -4.41
C PRO A 43 0.65 -13.07 -2.98
N ASP A 44 1.06 -13.85 -1.98
CA ASP A 44 0.99 -13.43 -0.58
C ASP A 44 2.17 -12.54 -0.20
N SER A 45 1.89 -11.41 0.47
CA SER A 45 2.87 -10.41 0.90
C SER A 45 2.32 -9.52 2.01
N LYS A 46 3.23 -8.96 2.83
CA LYS A 46 2.92 -8.01 3.90
C LYS A 46 3.98 -6.92 3.95
N THR A 47 3.55 -5.69 4.24
CA THR A 47 4.39 -4.51 4.47
C THR A 47 3.98 -3.89 5.81
N GLN A 48 4.89 -3.16 6.43
CA GLN A 48 4.73 -2.51 7.73
C GLN A 48 5.34 -1.12 7.69
#